data_AF-A0A7C1NQF9-F1
#
_entry.id   AF-A0A7C1NQF9-F1
#
_cell.length_a   1.000
_cell.length_b   1.000
_cell.length_c   1.000
_cell.angle_alpha   90.00
_cell.angle_beta   90.00
_cell.angle_gamma   90.00
#
_symmetry.space_group_name_H-M   'P 1'
#
loop_
_entity.id
_entity.type
_entity.pdbx_description
1 polymer ?
#
loop_
_entity_poly.entity_id
_entity_poly.type
_entity_poly.pdbx_seq_one_letter_code
_entity_poly.pdbx_strand_id
1 'polypeptide(L)'
;MQKSGTAFYFLTGPPSANACGYGSSGGKDYVPQRQGGADNYMAEKSAISPEQAREIVANHINKLNPDLKVGNINDAGSFFEAEILSKDKEIIQLLGVDKFSGRLMLLN
;
A
#
# COMPACT_ATOMS: atom_id res chain seq x y z
N MET A 1 -45.34 6.02 -64.18
CA MET A 1 -44.27 5.64 -65.13
C MET A 1 -42.92 5.98 -64.47
N GLN A 2 -42.06 4.96 -64.28
CA GLN A 2 -40.59 4.92 -64.48
C GLN A 2 -39.87 6.29 -64.75
N LYS A 3 -38.70 6.67 -64.22
CA LYS A 3 -37.40 5.99 -63.96
C LYS A 3 -36.56 6.83 -62.95
N SER A 4 -35.84 6.21 -62.01
CA SER A 4 -34.38 5.91 -62.02
C SER A 4 -33.43 7.13 -61.96
N GLY A 5 -32.51 7.10 -60.99
CA GLY A 5 -31.37 8.01 -60.88
C GLY A 5 -30.54 7.77 -59.61
N THR A 6 -29.68 6.76 -59.64
CA THR A 6 -28.63 6.45 -58.67
C THR A 6 -27.50 7.49 -58.69
N ALA A 7 -27.02 7.94 -57.52
CA ALA A 7 -25.63 8.38 -57.33
C ALA A 7 -25.25 8.33 -55.85
N PHE A 8 -23.97 8.04 -55.61
CA PHE A 8 -23.38 7.40 -54.45
C PHE A 8 -22.74 8.36 -53.42
N TYR A 9 -22.59 7.81 -52.20
CA TYR A 9 -21.62 8.09 -51.12
C TYR A 9 -21.41 9.52 -50.61
N PHE A 10 -21.68 9.76 -49.33
CA PHE A 10 -20.66 10.09 -48.33
C PHE A 10 -21.13 9.72 -46.92
N LEU A 11 -20.13 9.51 -46.08
CA LEU A 11 -20.07 8.68 -44.89
C LEU A 11 -20.63 9.28 -43.59
N THR A 12 -20.96 8.34 -42.69
CA THR A 12 -20.98 8.38 -41.21
C THR A 12 -21.99 9.30 -40.54
N GLY A 13 -23.13 8.70 -40.19
CA GLY A 13 -24.19 9.33 -39.41
C GLY A 13 -24.04 9.19 -37.89
N PRO A 14 -24.86 9.92 -37.12
CA PRO A 14 -25.24 9.59 -35.76
C PRO A 14 -26.68 9.02 -35.77
N PRO A 15 -27.35 8.87 -34.62
CA PRO A 15 -27.14 7.81 -33.65
C PRO A 15 -28.48 7.06 -33.44
N SER A 16 -28.47 5.74 -33.48
CA SER A 16 -29.68 4.98 -33.15
C SER A 16 -29.38 3.79 -32.27
N ALA A 17 -30.12 3.78 -31.17
CA ALA A 17 -30.13 2.80 -30.11
C ALA A 17 -30.45 1.37 -30.58
N ASN A 18 -30.13 0.46 -29.65
CA ASN A 18 -30.63 -0.92 -29.50
C ASN A 18 -30.10 -1.96 -30.50
N ALA A 19 -29.28 -2.89 -30.01
CA ALA A 19 -29.59 -4.33 -30.04
C ALA A 19 -28.48 -5.17 -29.38
N CYS A 20 -28.88 -6.36 -28.90
CA CYS A 20 -28.09 -7.55 -28.57
C CYS A 20 -27.44 -7.56 -27.17
N GLY A 21 -27.65 -8.56 -26.33
CA GLY A 21 -28.35 -9.81 -26.48
C GLY A 21 -28.44 -10.52 -25.13
N TYR A 22 -29.56 -11.20 -24.91
CA TYR A 22 -29.79 -12.07 -23.78
C TYR A 22 -29.00 -13.38 -23.99
N GLY A 23 -28.11 -13.72 -23.07
CA GLY A 23 -27.44 -15.02 -23.05
C GLY A 23 -25.97 -14.98 -22.67
N SER A 24 -25.68 -14.93 -21.38
CA SER A 24 -24.46 -15.57 -20.85
C SER A 24 -24.76 -16.10 -19.45
N SER A 25 -25.25 -17.33 -19.45
CA SER A 25 -25.05 -18.27 -18.34
C SER A 25 -23.55 -18.53 -18.20
N GLY A 26 -23.02 -18.38 -16.99
CA GLY A 26 -21.63 -18.67 -16.66
C GLY A 26 -21.19 -17.69 -15.60
N GLY A 27 -21.35 -18.02 -14.32
CA GLY A 27 -20.32 -18.79 -13.66
C GLY A 27 -19.88 -17.95 -12.46
N LYS A 28 -19.67 -18.61 -11.35
CA LYS A 28 -19.68 -18.03 -10.02
C LYS A 28 -18.27 -17.54 -9.76
N ASP A 29 -18.04 -16.23 -9.70
CA ASP A 29 -16.85 -15.68 -9.05
C ASP A 29 -17.18 -14.26 -8.60
N TYR A 30 -17.69 -14.15 -7.37
CA TYR A 30 -17.75 -12.90 -6.65
C TYR A 30 -16.32 -12.52 -6.28
N VAL A 31 -15.62 -11.84 -7.20
CA VAL A 31 -14.35 -11.18 -6.87
C VAL A 31 -14.74 -9.81 -6.32
N PRO A 32 -14.50 -9.49 -5.03
CA PRO A 32 -14.68 -8.13 -4.57
C PRO A 32 -13.69 -7.25 -5.33
N GLN A 33 -14.23 -6.41 -6.20
CA GLN A 33 -13.56 -5.30 -6.84
C GLN A 33 -12.92 -4.46 -5.72
N ARG A 34 -11.61 -4.57 -5.53
CA ARG A 34 -10.84 -3.67 -4.66
C ARG A 34 -10.95 -2.27 -5.25
N GLN A 35 -11.96 -1.55 -4.81
CA GLN A 35 -12.10 -0.12 -4.95
C GLN A 35 -11.05 0.49 -4.02
N GLY A 36 -9.90 0.88 -4.58
CA GLY A 36 -8.76 1.40 -3.83
C GLY A 36 -7.95 2.37 -4.67
N GLY A 37 -8.45 3.60 -4.75
CA GLY A 37 -7.70 4.86 -4.90
C GLY A 37 -6.54 4.88 -5.90
N ALA A 38 -6.79 5.48 -7.06
CA ALA A 38 -5.76 6.16 -7.81
C ALA A 38 -5.37 7.46 -7.07
N ASP A 39 -4.58 7.36 -6.00
CA ASP A 39 -4.19 8.52 -5.20
C ASP A 39 -2.75 8.36 -4.69
N ASN A 40 -1.85 9.19 -5.23
CA ASN A 40 -0.56 9.59 -4.65
C ASN A 40 0.64 8.63 -4.72
N TYR A 41 1.02 8.22 -5.94
CA TYR A 41 2.38 7.74 -6.21
C TYR A 41 3.35 8.92 -6.38
N MET A 42 3.69 9.64 -5.30
CA MET A 42 4.93 10.47 -5.14
C MET A 42 4.87 11.23 -3.79
N ALA A 43 4.35 10.64 -2.71
CA ALA A 43 4.59 11.21 -1.38
C ALA A 43 6.05 10.90 -1.02
N GLU A 44 6.94 11.90 -1.10
CA GLU A 44 8.27 11.83 -0.51
C GLU A 44 8.09 11.48 0.98
N LYS A 45 8.37 10.22 1.32
CA LYS A 45 8.14 9.71 2.67
C LYS A 45 9.13 10.39 3.59
N SER A 46 8.65 11.38 4.34
CA SER A 46 9.46 12.10 5.32
C SER A 46 10.08 11.11 6.31
N ALA A 47 11.30 11.44 6.77
CA ALA A 47 11.95 10.66 7.80
C ALA A 47 11.02 10.53 9.02
N ILE A 48 10.95 9.32 9.58
CA ILE A 48 10.13 9.05 10.76
C ILE A 48 10.67 9.80 11.97
N SER A 49 9.79 10.09 12.93
CA SER A 49 10.18 10.69 14.21
C SER A 49 10.74 9.62 15.17
N PRO A 50 11.49 10.02 16.22
CA PRO A 50 11.93 9.09 17.25
C PRO A 50 10.75 8.42 18.00
N GLU A 51 9.61 9.10 18.15
CA GLU A 51 8.42 8.46 18.74
C GLU A 51 7.87 7.36 17.82
N GLN A 52 7.83 7.62 16.51
CA GLN A 52 7.42 6.60 15.53
C GLN A 52 8.36 5.41 15.52
N ALA A 53 9.68 5.64 15.62
CA ALA A 53 10.65 4.57 15.77
C ALA A 53 10.38 3.73 17.03
N ARG A 54 10.06 4.38 18.17
CA ARG A 54 9.67 3.70 19.41
C ARG A 54 8.46 2.80 19.21
N GLU A 55 7.42 3.29 18.55
CA GLU A 55 6.21 2.53 18.30
C GLU A 55 6.44 1.33 17.38
N ILE A 56 7.24 1.51 16.32
CA ILE A 56 7.61 0.43 15.40
C ILE A 56 8.32 -0.69 16.17
N VAL A 57 9.31 -0.34 17.00
CA VAL A 57 10.06 -1.30 17.80
C VAL A 57 9.17 -1.94 18.84
N ALA A 58 8.36 -1.17 19.57
CA ALA A 58 7.43 -1.68 20.57
C ALA A 58 6.43 -2.69 19.97
N ASN A 59 5.84 -2.36 18.83
CA ASN A 59 4.91 -3.24 18.12
C ASN A 59 5.58 -4.53 17.63
N HIS A 60 6.87 -4.47 17.28
CA HIS A 60 7.62 -5.66 16.88
C HIS A 60 7.94 -6.55 18.08
N ILE A 61 8.52 -6.00 19.14
CA ILE A 61 8.92 -6.81 20.31
C ILE A 61 7.72 -7.35 21.06
N ASN A 62 6.61 -6.60 21.16
CA ASN A 62 5.39 -7.08 21.83
C ASN A 62 4.80 -8.32 21.16
N LYS A 63 4.99 -8.48 19.84
CA LYS A 63 4.56 -9.66 19.09
C LYS A 63 5.47 -10.86 19.35
N LEU A 64 6.74 -10.63 19.65
CA LEU A 64 7.73 -11.68 19.90
C LEU A 64 7.68 -12.14 21.35
N ASN A 65 7.72 -11.19 22.27
CA ASN A 65 7.67 -11.44 23.70
C ASN A 65 7.13 -10.21 24.45
N PRO A 66 5.98 -10.32 25.13
CA PRO A 66 5.35 -9.20 25.85
C PRO A 66 6.13 -8.73 27.07
N ASP A 67 7.13 -9.48 27.55
CA ASP A 67 7.97 -9.07 28.68
C ASP A 67 9.07 -8.07 28.28
N LEU A 68 9.31 -7.89 26.97
CA LEU A 68 10.33 -6.99 26.45
C LEU A 68 9.83 -5.54 26.42
N LYS A 69 10.75 -4.61 26.65
CA LYS A 69 10.46 -3.18 26.65
C LYS A 69 11.43 -2.42 25.78
N VAL A 70 10.96 -1.30 25.20
CA VAL A 70 11.82 -0.37 24.49
C VAL A 70 12.47 0.58 25.50
N GLY A 71 13.80 0.58 25.53
CA GLY A 71 14.64 1.46 26.33
C GLY A 71 14.83 2.83 25.68
N ASN A 72 16.08 3.29 25.63
CA ASN A 72 16.42 4.54 24.98
C ASN A 72 16.40 4.40 23.46
N ILE A 73 16.16 5.54 22.81
CA ILE A 73 16.29 5.68 21.37
C ILE A 73 17.32 6.75 21.09
N ASN A 74 18.39 6.35 20.40
CA ASN A 74 19.47 7.23 19.97
C ASN A 74 19.37 7.50 18.47
N ASP A 75 19.70 8.72 18.08
CA ASP A 75 19.79 9.08 16.67
C ASP A 75 21.20 8.76 16.15
N ALA A 76 21.31 7.79 15.23
CA ALA A 76 22.57 7.38 14.61
C ALA A 76 22.68 7.87 13.15
N GLY A 77 22.03 9.00 12.81
CA GLY A 77 22.08 9.61 11.49
C GLY A 77 21.05 9.03 10.53
N SER A 78 21.36 7.92 9.85
CA SER A 78 20.46 7.31 8.85
C SER A 78 19.38 6.41 9.47
N PHE A 79 19.59 5.96 10.71
CA PHE A 79 18.67 5.12 11.47
C PHE A 79 18.58 5.60 12.92
N PHE A 80 17.55 5.14 13.62
CA PHE A 80 17.46 5.23 15.08
C PHE A 80 17.91 3.93 15.72
N GLU A 81 18.71 4.00 16.77
CA GLU A 81 19.08 2.85 17.58
C GLU A 81 18.13 2.75 18.76
N ALA A 82 17.47 1.61 18.91
CA ALA A 82 16.57 1.33 20.00
C ALA A 82 17.14 0.20 20.85
N GLU A 83 17.29 0.47 22.15
CA GLU A 83 17.66 -0.53 23.14
C GLU A 83 16.45 -1.40 23.47
N ILE A 84 16.62 -2.71 23.46
CA ILE A 84 15.62 -3.66 23.93
C ILE A 84 16.00 -4.12 25.32
N LEU A 85 15.10 -3.89 26.26
CA LEU A 85 15.27 -4.22 27.67
C LEU A 85 14.49 -5.49 28.01
N SER A 86 15.09 -6.34 28.84
CA SER A 86 14.40 -7.43 29.51
C SER A 86 13.47 -6.92 30.62
N LYS A 87 12.70 -7.83 31.23
CA LYS A 87 11.87 -7.54 32.41
C LYS A 87 12.68 -6.92 33.56
N ASP A 88 13.93 -7.33 33.70
CA ASP A 88 14.87 -6.87 34.74
C ASP A 88 15.62 -5.59 34.36
N LYS A 89 15.22 -4.94 33.25
CA LYS A 89 15.81 -3.71 32.69
C LYS A 89 17.25 -3.89 32.20
N GLU A 90 17.65 -5.11 31.89
CA GLU A 90 18.94 -5.38 31.25
C GLU A 90 18.82 -5.18 29.74
N ILE A 91 19.83 -4.57 29.13
CA ILE A 91 19.89 -4.43 27.66
C ILE A 91 20.25 -5.78 27.08
N ILE A 92 19.32 -6.39 26.34
CA ILE A 92 19.52 -7.70 25.73
C ILE A 92 19.89 -7.60 24.24
N GLN A 93 19.48 -6.53 23.57
CA GLN A 93 19.68 -6.36 22.13
C GLN A 93 19.57 -4.88 21.75
N LEU A 94 20.32 -4.50 20.71
CA LEU A 94 20.18 -3.22 20.01
C LEU A 94 19.51 -3.45 18.64
N LEU A 95 18.50 -2.66 18.32
CA LEU A 95 17.82 -2.67 17.02
C LEU A 95 17.95 -1.32 16.32
N GLY A 96 18.17 -1.36 15.02
CA GLY A 96 18.15 -0.19 14.15
C GLY A 96 16.77 -0.01 13.52
N VAL A 97 16.28 1.22 13.42
CA VAL A 97 15.09 1.59 12.67
C VAL A 97 15.49 2.56 11.57
N ASP A 98 15.40 2.12 10.31
CA ASP A 98 15.70 2.97 9.17
C ASP A 98 14.73 4.16 9.11
N LYS A 99 15.26 5.38 9.02
CA LYS A 99 14.44 6.58 9.17
C LYS A 99 13.47 6.79 8.02
N PHE A 100 13.79 6.33 6.82
CA PHE A 100 12.97 6.61 5.64
C PHE A 100 11.91 5.53 5.44
N SER A 101 12.30 4.27 5.61
CA SER A 101 11.43 3.13 5.39
C SER A 101 10.66 2.72 6.64
N GLY A 102 11.20 2.92 7.84
CA GLY A 102 10.68 2.36 9.09
C GLY A 102 10.97 0.87 9.26
N ARG A 103 11.94 0.33 8.49
CA ARG A 103 12.34 -1.08 8.59
C ARG A 103 13.24 -1.30 9.79
N LEU A 104 13.04 -2.44 10.44
CA LEU A 104 13.90 -2.91 11.52
C LEU A 104 15.14 -3.59 10.94
N MET A 105 16.27 -3.33 11.58
CA MET A 105 17.57 -3.90 11.26
C MET A 105 18.20 -4.41 12.56
N LEU A 106 18.87 -5.55 12.51
CA LEU A 106 19.65 -6.03 13.63
C LEU A 106 20.99 -5.29 13.64
N LEU A 107 21.38 -4.78 14.79
CA LEU A 107 22.69 -4.17 15.01
C LEU A 107 23.56 -5.22 15.73
N ASN A 108 24.76 -5.46 15.21
CA ASN A 108 25.69 -6.50 15.66
C ASN A 108 26.96 -5.87 16.23
#